data_AF-A0A2V9IBB9-F1
#
_entry.id   AF-A0A2V9IBB9-F1
#
_cell.length_a   1.000
_cell.length_b   1.000
_cell.length_c   1.000
_cell.angle_alpha   90.00
_cell.angle_beta   90.00
_cell.angle_gamma   90.00
#
_symmetry.space_group_name_H-M   'P 1'
#
loop_
_entity.id
_entity.type
_entity.pdbx_description
1 polymer ?
#
loop_
_entity_poly.entity_id
_entity_poly.type
_entity_poly.pdbx_seq_one_letter_code
_entity_poly.pdbx_strand_id
1 'polypeptide(L)'
;MTTSENLAYNLRHGVKHLTVQLRKRSTDGGWDPDELKMMKDDCDKYGVMLEAIRMDAEYIKLRKGPERDRELDKIIGNIRKAAQVGVKIVTYHWTVIPIRRNRQTPGRGGTTYAGFKL
;
A
#
# COMPACT_ATOMS: atom_id res chain seq x y z
N MET A 1 1.20 2.23 9.77
CA MET A 1 0.51 3.21 8.89
C MET A 1 -0.78 3.70 9.54
N THR A 2 -1.45 2.89 10.35
CA THR A 2 -2.67 3.23 11.09
C THR A 2 -2.39 3.63 12.55
N THR A 3 -1.17 4.09 12.86
CA THR A 3 -0.86 4.52 14.24
C THR A 3 -1.74 5.70 14.63
N SER A 4 -2.09 5.80 15.91
CA SER A 4 -2.92 6.88 16.46
C SER A 4 -2.45 8.28 16.05
N GLU A 5 -1.12 8.51 16.08
CA GLU A 5 -0.50 9.77 15.66
C GLU A 5 -0.76 10.07 14.18
N ASN A 6 -0.56 9.09 13.30
CA ASN A 6 -0.77 9.28 11.87
C ASN A 6 -2.25 9.49 11.53
N LEU A 7 -3.16 8.75 12.18
CA LEU A 7 -4.61 8.93 12.00
C LEU A 7 -5.06 10.32 12.45
N ALA A 8 -4.60 10.77 13.63
CA ALA A 8 -4.89 12.10 14.13
C ALA A 8 -4.36 13.21 13.21
N TYR A 9 -3.14 13.04 12.67
CA TYR A 9 -2.57 13.96 11.70
C TYR A 9 -3.45 14.08 10.44
N ASN A 10 -3.83 12.96 9.83
CA ASN A 10 -4.66 12.93 8.63
C ASN A 10 -6.03 13.59 8.85
N LEU A 11 -6.69 13.28 9.98
CA LEU A 11 -7.99 13.85 10.33
C LEU A 11 -7.94 15.38 10.49
N ARG A 12 -6.89 15.93 11.09
CA ARG A 12 -6.70 17.39 11.20
C ARG A 12 -6.61 18.09 9.84
N HIS A 13 -6.25 17.35 8.79
CA HIS A 13 -6.18 17.82 7.41
C HIS A 13 -7.41 17.43 6.57
N GLY A 14 -8.48 16.93 7.21
CA GLY A 14 -9.72 16.54 6.55
C GLY A 14 -9.67 15.21 5.79
N VAL A 15 -8.57 14.46 5.91
CA VAL A 15 -8.41 13.16 5.23
C VAL A 15 -9.15 12.08 6.03
N LYS A 16 -10.22 11.52 5.42
CA LYS A 16 -11.06 10.47 6.01
C LYS A 16 -10.96 9.12 5.31
N HIS A 17 -10.25 9.03 4.19
CA HIS A 17 -10.09 7.82 3.39
C HIS A 17 -8.60 7.54 3.22
N LEU A 18 -8.15 6.37 3.66
CA LEU A 18 -6.74 6.01 3.64
C LEU A 18 -6.45 4.88 2.67
N THR A 19 -5.38 5.10 1.89
CA THR A 19 -4.70 4.03 1.14
C THR A 19 -3.51 3.56 1.96
N VAL A 20 -3.41 2.26 2.17
CA VAL A 20 -2.32 1.67 2.97
C VAL A 20 -1.46 0.71 2.16
N GLN A 21 -0.28 0.38 2.66
CA GLN A 21 0.54 -0.72 2.16
C GLN A 21 0.91 -1.63 3.33
N LEU A 22 0.71 -2.93 3.16
CA LEU A 22 1.06 -3.92 4.17
C LEU A 22 2.53 -4.26 4.11
N ARG A 23 3.15 -4.37 5.28
CA ARG A 23 4.57 -4.74 5.41
C ARG A 23 4.72 -6.15 5.93
N LYS A 24 3.81 -6.63 6.78
CA LYS A 24 3.85 -7.97 7.33
C LYS A 24 3.31 -8.96 6.31
N ARG A 25 3.97 -10.12 6.25
CA ARG A 25 3.62 -11.21 5.36
C ARG A 25 3.19 -12.42 6.19
N SER A 26 2.17 -13.12 5.74
CA SER A 26 1.82 -14.43 6.27
C SER A 26 2.86 -15.48 5.83
N THR A 27 2.78 -16.67 6.41
CA THR A 27 3.70 -17.79 6.12
C THR A 27 3.71 -18.21 4.64
N ASP A 28 2.60 -18.01 3.93
CA ASP A 28 2.45 -18.23 2.49
C ASP A 28 3.04 -17.10 1.62
N GLY A 29 3.57 -16.04 2.22
CA GLY A 29 4.09 -14.85 1.54
C GLY A 29 3.01 -13.84 1.09
N GLY A 30 1.74 -14.13 1.36
CA GLY A 30 0.63 -13.19 1.15
C GLY A 30 0.55 -12.10 2.22
N TRP A 31 -0.49 -11.28 2.16
CA TRP A 31 -0.84 -10.34 3.23
C TRP A 31 -1.24 -11.07 4.50
N ASP A 32 -0.75 -10.57 5.63
CA ASP A 32 -1.10 -11.05 6.95
C ASP A 32 -2.54 -10.62 7.30
N PRO A 33 -3.48 -11.56 7.54
CA PRO A 33 -4.88 -11.22 7.81
C PRO A 33 -5.04 -10.49 9.15
N ASP A 34 -4.20 -10.77 10.14
CA ASP A 34 -4.24 -10.10 11.43
C ASP A 34 -3.79 -8.64 11.31
N GLU A 35 -2.74 -8.36 10.53
CA GLU A 35 -2.34 -6.98 10.20
C GLU A 35 -3.48 -6.24 9.47
N LEU A 36 -4.14 -6.86 8.48
CA LEU A 36 -5.28 -6.25 7.79
C LEU A 36 -6.42 -5.90 8.74
N LYS A 37 -6.78 -6.82 9.63
CA LYS A 37 -7.85 -6.61 10.60
C LYS A 37 -7.49 -5.51 11.59
N MET A 38 -6.28 -5.53 12.14
CA MET A 38 -5.78 -4.48 13.04
C MET A 38 -5.87 -3.10 12.38
N MET A 39 -5.43 -2.98 11.12
CA MET A 39 -5.51 -1.72 10.38
C MET A 39 -6.95 -1.25 10.14
N LYS A 40 -7.88 -2.17 9.90
CA LYS A 40 -9.31 -1.86 9.79
C LYS A 40 -9.88 -1.37 11.12
N ASP A 41 -9.60 -2.08 12.20
CA ASP A 41 -10.07 -1.75 13.55
C ASP A 41 -9.52 -0.39 14.02
N ASP A 42 -8.24 -0.10 13.73
CA ASP A 42 -7.62 1.20 13.98
C ASP A 42 -8.35 2.32 13.22
N CYS A 43 -8.60 2.12 11.92
CA CYS A 43 -9.32 3.10 11.10
C CYS A 43 -10.74 3.36 11.64
N ASP A 44 -11.49 2.30 11.95
CA ASP A 44 -12.86 2.41 12.48
C ASP A 44 -12.92 3.17 13.80
N LYS A 45 -11.98 2.90 14.71
CA LYS A 45 -11.89 3.58 16.00
C LYS A 45 -11.75 5.10 15.85
N TYR A 46 -11.10 5.56 14.78
CA TYR A 46 -10.88 6.98 14.50
C TYR A 46 -11.90 7.57 13.52
N GLY A 47 -12.89 6.79 13.07
CA GLY A 47 -13.87 7.25 12.06
C GLY A 47 -13.24 7.50 10.69
N VAL A 48 -12.17 6.78 10.37
CA VAL A 48 -11.46 6.82 9.09
C VAL A 48 -11.80 5.56 8.30
N MET A 49 -12.00 5.69 6.99
CA MET A 49 -12.22 4.55 6.09
C MET A 49 -10.89 4.00 5.60
N LEU A 50 -10.68 2.70 5.80
CA LEU A 50 -9.66 1.95 5.08
C LEU A 50 -10.14 1.74 3.63
N GLU A 51 -9.80 2.67 2.74
CA GLU A 51 -10.39 2.76 1.41
C GLU A 51 -9.71 1.81 0.42
N ALA A 52 -8.38 1.77 0.45
CA ALA A 52 -7.61 1.07 -0.55
C ALA A 52 -6.35 0.42 0.03
N ILE A 53 -5.90 -0.65 -0.63
CA ILE A 53 -4.61 -1.28 -0.34
C ILE A 53 -3.72 -1.18 -1.58
N ARG A 54 -2.48 -0.73 -1.39
CA ARG A 54 -1.43 -0.79 -2.40
C ARG A 54 -0.78 -2.17 -2.38
N MET A 55 -0.87 -2.86 -3.51
CA MET A 55 -0.10 -4.07 -3.77
C MET A 55 1.38 -3.73 -3.91
N ASP A 56 2.26 -4.63 -3.46
CA ASP A 56 3.71 -4.49 -3.71
C ASP A 56 4.01 -4.41 -5.20
N ALA A 57 5.19 -3.99 -5.62
CA ALA A 57 5.53 -3.85 -7.05
C ALA A 57 6.01 -5.16 -7.73
N GLU A 58 6.14 -6.24 -6.96
CA GLU A 58 6.91 -7.44 -7.35
C GLU A 58 6.12 -8.49 -8.15
N TYR A 59 4.80 -8.31 -8.31
CA TYR A 59 3.83 -9.32 -8.72
C TYR A 59 3.78 -9.64 -10.23
N ILE A 60 4.46 -8.86 -11.10
CA ILE A 60 4.46 -9.07 -12.57
C ILE A 60 5.88 -9.15 -13.13
N LYS A 61 6.76 -9.97 -12.55
CA LYS A 61 8.14 -10.15 -13.07
C LYS A 61 8.40 -11.55 -13.63
N LEU A 62 7.57 -12.52 -13.26
CA LEU A 62 7.83 -13.93 -13.52
C LEU A 62 7.36 -14.35 -14.93
N ARG A 63 8.19 -15.15 -15.59
CA ARG A 63 7.84 -15.81 -16.86
C ARG A 63 6.74 -16.86 -16.63
N LYS A 64 6.07 -17.28 -17.70
CA LYS A 64 5.09 -18.38 -17.61
C LYS A 64 5.75 -19.61 -16.99
N GLY A 65 5.14 -20.19 -15.97
CA GLY A 65 5.65 -21.37 -15.27
C GLY A 65 5.17 -21.46 -13.81
N PRO A 66 5.58 -22.51 -13.08
CA PRO A 66 5.04 -22.83 -11.76
C PRO A 66 5.23 -21.73 -10.71
N GLU A 67 6.34 -20.98 -10.77
CA GLU A 67 6.60 -19.88 -9.84
C GLU A 67 5.62 -18.73 -10.03
N ARG A 68 5.32 -18.38 -11.29
CA ARG A 68 4.31 -17.36 -11.60
C ARG A 68 2.94 -17.78 -11.11
N ASP A 69 2.58 -19.04 -11.32
CA ASP A 69 1.26 -19.54 -10.92
C ASP A 69 1.10 -19.51 -9.39
N ARG A 70 2.16 -19.83 -8.63
CA ARG A 70 2.19 -19.63 -7.16
C ARG A 70 2.03 -18.17 -6.75
N GLU A 71 2.65 -17.23 -7.45
CA GLU A 71 2.46 -15.80 -7.15
C GLU A 71 1.04 -15.32 -7.49
N LEU A 72 0.44 -15.83 -8.58
CA LEU A 72 -0.96 -15.55 -8.89
C LEU A 72 -1.89 -16.06 -7.79
N ASP A 73 -1.65 -17.24 -7.24
CA ASP A 73 -2.43 -17.77 -6.10
C ASP A 73 -2.34 -16.85 -4.88
N LYS A 74 -1.14 -16.32 -4.58
CA LYS A 74 -0.97 -15.33 -3.49
C LYS A 74 -1.74 -14.04 -3.77
N ILE A 75 -1.70 -13.52 -5.00
CA ILE A 75 -2.45 -12.31 -5.38
C ILE A 75 -3.95 -12.53 -5.23
N ILE A 76 -4.47 -13.68 -5.69
CA ILE A 76 -5.87 -14.05 -5.53
C ILE A 76 -6.23 -14.13 -4.03
N GLY A 77 -5.37 -14.75 -3.21
CA GLY A 77 -5.51 -14.79 -1.76
C GLY A 77 -5.55 -13.39 -1.13
N ASN A 78 -4.67 -12.49 -1.56
CA ASN A 78 -4.62 -11.11 -1.09
C ASN A 78 -5.90 -10.34 -1.43
N ILE A 79 -6.43 -10.49 -2.65
CA ILE A 79 -7.69 -9.87 -3.06
C ILE A 79 -8.85 -10.37 -2.20
N ARG A 80 -8.90 -11.68 -1.91
CA ARG A 80 -9.92 -12.26 -1.00
C ARG A 80 -9.81 -11.69 0.41
N LYS A 81 -8.60 -11.59 0.95
CA LYS A 81 -8.34 -11.02 2.29
C LYS A 81 -8.73 -9.53 2.36
N ALA A 82 -8.46 -8.74 1.32
CA ALA A 82 -8.91 -7.34 1.24
C ALA A 82 -10.44 -7.23 1.29
N ALA A 83 -11.15 -8.09 0.54
CA ALA A 83 -12.60 -8.13 0.55
C ALA A 83 -13.16 -8.48 1.94
N GLN A 84 -12.51 -9.38 2.69
CA GLN A 84 -12.92 -9.75 4.05
C GLN A 84 -12.90 -8.58 5.05
N VAL A 85 -12.00 -7.61 4.87
CA VAL A 85 -11.95 -6.39 5.70
C VAL A 85 -12.72 -5.21 5.09
N GLY A 86 -13.50 -5.47 4.02
CA GLY A 86 -14.37 -4.48 3.37
C GLY A 86 -13.66 -3.56 2.39
N VAL A 87 -12.37 -3.79 2.08
CA VAL A 87 -11.62 -2.99 1.11
C VAL A 87 -11.96 -3.44 -0.31
N LYS A 88 -12.38 -2.49 -1.14
CA LYS A 88 -12.80 -2.75 -2.54
C LYS A 88 -11.79 -2.27 -3.57
N ILE A 89 -10.82 -1.45 -3.17
CA ILE A 89 -9.83 -0.87 -4.07
C ILE A 89 -8.47 -1.47 -3.76
N VAL A 90 -7.87 -2.11 -4.77
CA VAL A 90 -6.48 -2.55 -4.71
C VAL A 90 -5.71 -1.86 -5.83
N THR A 91 -4.79 -0.96 -5.45
CA THR A 91 -3.94 -0.27 -6.43
C THR A 91 -2.73 -1.13 -6.73
N TYR A 92 -2.38 -1.23 -8.01
CA TYR A 92 -1.22 -1.97 -8.47
C TYR A 92 -0.40 -1.08 -9.41
N HIS A 93 0.91 -1.21 -9.36
CA HIS A 93 1.81 -0.55 -10.30
C HIS A 93 3.00 -1.45 -10.62
N TRP A 94 3.30 -1.59 -11.91
CA TRP A 94 4.42 -2.38 -12.39
C TRP A 94 5.41 -1.50 -13.15
N THR A 95 6.68 -1.60 -12.78
CA THR A 95 7.77 -0.92 -13.46
C THR A 95 8.98 -1.81 -13.57
N VAL A 96 9.54 -1.89 -14.78
CA VAL A 96 10.87 -2.49 -15.02
C VAL A 96 11.98 -1.59 -14.49
N ILE A 97 11.83 -0.27 -14.63
CA ILE A 97 12.77 0.74 -14.12
C ILE A 97 12.08 1.51 -12.98
N PRO A 98 12.68 1.59 -11.78
CA PRO A 98 12.05 2.31 -10.66
C PRO A 98 11.85 3.79 -11.00
N ILE A 99 10.91 4.44 -10.29
CA ILE A 99 10.68 5.89 -10.45
C ILE A 99 11.98 6.63 -10.17
N ARG A 100 12.59 7.17 -11.24
CA ARG A 100 13.89 7.83 -11.14
C ARG A 100 13.70 9.24 -10.57
N ARG A 101 14.35 9.48 -9.44
CA ARG A 101 14.62 10.81 -8.86
C ARG A 101 16.10 10.84 -8.53
N ASN A 102 16.85 11.80 -9.10
CA ASN A 102 18.31 11.86 -8.98
C ASN A 102 18.81 13.22 -8.48
N ARG A 103 17.90 14.08 -8.00
CA ARG A 103 18.20 15.42 -7.53
C ARG A 103 17.15 15.88 -6.53
N GLN A 104 17.56 16.73 -5.60
CA GLN A 104 16.67 17.62 -4.85
C GLN A 104 16.76 19.05 -5.42
N THR A 105 15.63 19.71 -5.56
CA THR A 105 15.53 21.07 -6.12
C THR A 105 14.93 21.99 -5.07
N PRO A 106 15.62 23.08 -4.67
CA PRO A 106 15.05 24.08 -3.78
C PRO A 106 13.80 24.73 -4.38
N GLY A 107 12.80 24.95 -3.55
CA GLY A 107 11.56 25.64 -3.87
C GLY A 107 11.40 26.97 -3.15
N ARG A 108 10.23 27.59 -3.32
CA ARG A 108 9.86 28.80 -2.58
C ARG A 108 9.53 28.44 -1.12
N GLY A 109 9.70 29.40 -0.20
CA GLY A 109 9.34 29.21 1.21
C GLY A 109 10.12 28.11 1.93
N GLY A 110 11.38 27.85 1.56
CA GLY A 110 12.22 26.83 2.20
C GLY A 110 11.88 25.38 1.85
N THR A 111 11.01 25.16 0.85
CA THR A 111 10.62 23.82 0.40
C THR A 111 11.71 23.13 -0.42
N THR A 112 11.64 21.81 -0.50
CA THR A 112 12.49 20.98 -1.36
C THR A 112 11.65 20.00 -2.17
N TYR A 113 12.03 19.78 -3.43
CA TYR A 113 11.33 18.88 -4.35
C TYR A 113 12.26 17.79 -4.87
N ALA A 114 11.77 16.55 -4.89
CA ALA A 114 12.44 15.47 -5.62
C ALA A 114 12.31 15.70 -7.14
N GLY A 115 13.44 15.84 -7.83
CA GLY A 115 13.52 16.09 -9.27
C GLY A 115 14.22 14.98 -10.06
N PHE A 116 14.16 15.10 -11.38
CA PHE A 116 14.91 14.29 -12.32
C PHE A 116 15.63 15.19 -13.33
N LYS A 117 16.93 14.95 -13.54
CA LYS A 117 17.74 15.59 -14.58
C LYS A 117 18.27 14.50 -15.51
N LEU A 118 18.00 14.65 -16.82
CA LEU A 118 18.56 13.80 -17.87
C LEU A 118 20.07 13.93 -17.94
#